data_AF-A0A260PXU6-F1
#
_entry.id   AF-A0A260PXU6-F1
#
_cell.length_a   1.000
_cell.length_b   1.000
_cell.length_c   1.000
_cell.angle_alpha   90.00
_cell.angle_beta   90.00
_cell.angle_gamma   90.00
#
_symmetry.space_group_name_H-M   'P 1'
#
loop_
_entity.id
_entity.type
_entity.pdbx_description
1 polymer ?
#
loop_
_entity_poly.entity_id
_entity_poly.type
_entity_poly.pdbx_seq_one_letter_code
_entity_poly.pdbx_strand_id
1 'polypeptide(L)' 'MATKKSGDALVDFAAMWEPFGGAPFEEVFVKFGVDMDEYKRRLFRRLTNPDRAGLIDAALRSRFIDYSVHATGMTQRPHR' A
#
# COMPACT_ATOMS: atom_id res chain seq x y z
N MET A 1 -4.86 5.26 -16.13
CA MET A 1 -5.99 6.01 -15.52
C MET A 1 -5.44 6.77 -14.33
N ALA A 2 -5.59 8.10 -14.28
CA ALA A 2 -5.07 8.89 -13.17
C ALA A 2 -5.87 8.56 -11.91
N THR A 3 -5.26 7.88 -10.94
CA THR A 3 -5.89 7.59 -9.65
C THR A 3 -6.15 8.95 -8.99
N LYS A 4 -7.41 9.31 -8.73
CA LYS A 4 -7.71 10.49 -7.91
C LYS A 4 -6.95 10.32 -6.59
N LYS A 5 -6.21 11.37 -6.17
CA LYS A 5 -5.53 11.35 -4.87
C LYS A 5 -6.58 11.10 -3.80
N SER A 6 -6.40 10.02 -3.08
CA SER A 6 -7.25 9.62 -1.96
C SER A 6 -7.07 10.55 -0.75
N GLY A 7 -6.04 11.40 -0.76
CA GLY A 7 -5.73 12.32 0.34
C GLY A 7 -5.05 11.63 1.52
N ASP A 8 -4.77 10.33 1.39
CA ASP A 8 -4.01 9.53 2.34
C ASP A 8 -2.71 9.09 1.68
N ALA A 9 -1.59 9.55 2.25
CA ALA A 9 -0.27 9.31 1.66
C ALA A 9 0.10 7.82 1.56
N LEU A 10 -0.44 6.95 2.43
CA LEU A 10 -0.19 5.51 2.37
C LEU A 10 -0.96 4.89 1.20
N VAL A 11 -2.23 5.27 1.02
CA VAL A 11 -3.09 4.76 -0.05
C VAL A 11 -2.62 5.26 -1.41
N ASP A 12 -2.28 6.55 -1.51
CA ASP A 12 -1.74 7.14 -2.75
C ASP A 12 -0.41 6.49 -3.15
N PHE A 13 0.43 6.15 -2.17
CA PHE A 13 1.67 5.43 -2.44
C PHE A 13 1.42 3.97 -2.86
N ALA A 14 0.51 3.26 -2.19
CA ALA A 14 0.12 1.90 -2.60
C ALA A 14 -0.43 1.89 -4.04
N ALA A 15 -1.23 2.89 -4.41
CA ALA A 15 -1.77 3.04 -5.76
C ALA A 15 -0.71 3.33 -6.82
N MET A 16 0.32 4.09 -6.47
CA MET A 16 1.45 4.34 -7.36
C MET A 16 2.21 3.04 -7.69
N TRP A 17 2.31 2.13 -6.73
CA TRP A 17 3.05 0.87 -6.88
C TRP A 17 2.19 -0.36 -7.23
N GLU A 18 0.87 -0.23 -7.26
CA GLU A 18 -0.08 -1.29 -7.66
C GLU A 18 0.27 -1.97 -8.99
N PRO A 19 0.60 -1.24 -10.08
CA PRO A 19 0.95 -1.88 -11.36
C PRO A 19 2.26 -2.68 -11.32
N PHE A 20 3.10 -2.48 -10.29
CA PHE A 20 4.36 -3.20 -10.09
C PHE A 20 4.23 -4.34 -9.06
N GLY A 21 3.03 -4.58 -8.52
CA GLY A 21 2.79 -5.58 -7.48
C GLY A 21 3.04 -5.09 -6.06
N GLY A 22 3.25 -3.79 -5.86
CA GLY A 22 3.46 -3.16 -4.57
C GLY A 22 4.83 -2.49 -4.42
N ALA A 23 4.96 -1.70 -3.36
CA ALA A 23 6.16 -0.92 -3.14
C ALA A 23 7.30 -1.77 -2.57
N PRO A 24 8.55 -1.59 -3.02
CA PRO A 24 9.69 -2.25 -2.42
C PRO A 24 10.01 -1.64 -1.04
N PHE A 25 10.65 -2.43 -0.18
CA PHE A 25 11.01 -2.03 1.18
C PHE A 25 11.82 -0.72 1.22
N GLU A 26 12.80 -0.56 0.33
CA GLU A 26 13.68 0.61 0.30
C GLU A 26 12.87 1.90 0.09
N GLU A 27 11.91 1.89 -0.83
CA GLU A 27 11.06 3.03 -1.14
C GLU A 27 10.08 3.34 0.01
N VAL A 28 9.56 2.30 0.67
CA VAL A 28 8.73 2.46 1.86
C VAL A 28 9.52 3.10 2.99
N PHE A 29 10.75 2.63 3.22
CA PHE A 29 11.62 3.15 4.26
C PHE A 29 12.05 4.59 3.97
N VAL A 30 12.43 4.91 2.73
CA VAL A 30 12.78 6.28 2.31
C VAL A 30 11.60 7.24 2.49
N LYS A 31 10.38 6.82 2.13
CA LYS A 31 9.22 7.71 2.16
C LYS A 31 8.56 7.85 3.53
N PHE A 32 8.54 6.79 4.34
CA PHE A 32 7.79 6.76 5.59
C PHE A 32 8.64 6.50 6.83
N GLY A 33 9.91 6.12 6.68
CA GLY A 33 10.81 5.81 7.79
C GLY A 33 10.39 4.59 8.60
N VAL A 34 9.64 3.66 7.97
CA VAL A 34 9.14 2.44 8.62
C VAL A 34 9.48 1.22 7.80
N ASP A 35 9.54 0.07 8.49
CA ASP A 35 9.64 -1.22 7.83
C ASP A 35 8.34 -1.60 7.10
N MET A 36 8.45 -2.57 6.18
CA MET A 36 7.37 -3.08 5.36
C MET A 36 6.17 -3.58 6.20
N ASP A 37 6.41 -4.29 7.31
CA ASP A 37 5.35 -4.78 8.20
C ASP A 37 4.57 -3.63 8.85
N GLU A 38 5.29 -2.59 9.29
CA GLU A 38 4.66 -1.41 9.88
C GLU A 38 3.88 -0.59 8.84
N TYR A 39 4.41 -0.45 7.63
CA TYR A 39 3.68 0.14 6.52
C TYR A 39 2.39 -0.62 6.22
N LYS A 40 2.44 -1.95 6.09
CA LYS A 40 1.26 -2.77 5.81
C LYS A 40 0.22 -2.69 6.92
N ARG A 41 0.64 -2.74 8.19
CA ARG A 41 -0.26 -2.56 9.33
C ARG A 41 -0.96 -1.21 9.30
N ARG A 42 -0.24 -0.13 8.99
CA ARG A 42 -0.83 1.21 8.87
C ARG A 42 -1.79 1.29 7.67
N LEU A 43 -1.41 0.74 6.53
CA LEU A 43 -2.24 0.69 5.34
C LEU A 43 -3.55 -0.08 5.60
N PHE A 44 -3.47 -1.27 6.20
CA PHE A 44 -4.64 -2.07 6.60
C PHE A 44 -5.55 -1.30 7.55
N ARG A 45 -5.00 -0.63 8.57
CA ARG A 45 -5.79 0.18 9.51
C ARG A 45 -6.50 1.34 8.82
N ARG A 46 -5.89 1.96 7.80
CA ARG A 46 -6.54 3.02 7.01
C ARG A 46 -7.67 2.47 6.16
N LEU A 47 -7.46 1.34 5.50
CA LEU A 47 -8.45 0.71 4.64
C LEU A 47 -9.64 0.15 5.41
N THR A 48 -9.42 -0.33 6.64
CA THR A 48 -10.48 -0.86 7.51
C THR A 48 -11.25 0.21 8.29
N ASN A 49 -10.78 1.47 8.29
CA ASN A 49 -11.49 2.56 8.92
C ASN A 49 -12.76 2.92 8.12
N PRO A 50 -13.97 2.82 8.69
CA PRO A 50 -15.22 3.07 7.98
C PRO A 50 -15.34 4.50 7.42
N ASP A 51 -14.77 5.50 8.10
CA ASP A 51 -14.78 6.91 7.67
C ASP A 51 -13.99 7.12 6.35
N ARG A 52 -12.91 6.35 6.17
CA ARG A 52 -12.05 6.42 4.98
C ARG A 52 -12.37 5.38 3.92
N ALA A 53 -12.98 4.26 4.31
CA ALA A 53 -13.33 3.18 3.41
C ALA A 53 -14.26 3.64 2.27
N GLY A 54 -15.16 4.59 2.55
CA GLY A 54 -16.07 5.15 1.54
C GLY A 54 -15.40 6.11 0.53
N LEU A 55 -14.16 6.55 0.79
CA LEU A 55 -13.42 7.47 -0.09
C LEU A 55 -12.56 6.74 -1.14
N ILE A 56 -12.42 5.43 -1.00
CA ILE A 56 -11.59 4.58 -1.85
C ILE A 56 -12.50 3.66 -2.64
N ASP A 57 -12.19 3.47 -3.93
CA ASP A 57 -12.88 2.48 -4.76
C ASP A 57 -12.88 1.10 -4.09
N ALA A 58 -14.04 0.44 -4.07
CA ALA A 58 -14.22 -0.81 -3.33
C ALA A 58 -13.32 -1.95 -3.85
N ALA A 59 -13.09 -2.02 -5.16
CA ALA A 59 -12.23 -3.04 -5.75
C ALA A 59 -10.76 -2.77 -5.44
N LEU A 60 -10.33 -1.51 -5.56
CA LEU A 60 -8.97 -1.09 -5.19
C LEU A 60 -8.69 -1.33 -3.70
N ARG A 61 -9.66 -0.98 -2.83
CA ARG A 61 -9.59 -1.22 -1.39
C ARG A 61 -9.41 -2.71 -1.08
N SER A 62 -10.17 -3.58 -1.74
CA SER A 62 -10.06 -5.03 -1.55
C SER A 62 -8.66 -5.55 -1.90
N ARG A 63 -8.09 -5.11 -3.03
CA ARG A 63 -6.72 -5.45 -3.43
C ARG A 63 -5.67 -5.00 -2.42
N PHE A 64 -5.80 -3.80 -1.88
CA PHE A 64 -4.85 -3.32 -0.88
C PHE A 64 -5.01 -3.99 0.48
N ILE A 65 -6.22 -4.38 0.86
CA ILE A 65 -6.43 -5.22 2.04
C ILE A 65 -5.69 -6.55 1.85
N ASP A 66 -5.88 -7.21 0.72
CA ASP A 66 -5.20 -8.46 0.39
C ASP A 66 -3.66 -8.30 0.43
N TYR A 67 -3.13 -7.27 -0.22
CA TYR A 67 -1.71 -6.93 -0.21
C TYR A 67 -1.15 -6.65 1.19
N SER A 68 -1.95 -6.00 2.06
CA SER A 68 -1.53 -5.67 3.42
C SER A 68 -1.59 -6.84 4.39
N VAL A 69 -2.44 -7.83 4.13
CA VAL A 69 -2.61 -9.03 4.96
C VAL A 69 -1.61 -10.11 4.56
N HIS A 70 -1.31 -10.25 3.27
CA HIS A 70 -0.28 -11.18 2.83
C HIS A 70 1.10 -10.57 3.11
N ALA A 71 1.92 -11.28 3.88
CA ALA A 71 3.35 -11.03 3.92
C ALA A 71 3.84 -11.09 2.46
N THR A 72 4.30 -9.98 1.91
CA THR A 72 4.98 -10.01 0.60
C THR A 72 6.34 -10.65 0.87
N GLY A 73 6.34 -11.98 0.93
CA GLY A 73 7.54 -12.82 0.94
C GLY A 73 8.25 -12.84 -0.42
N MET A 74 8.11 -11.78 -1.21
CA MET A 74 8.97 -11.51 -2.35
C MET A 74 9.91 -10.38 -1.94
N THR A 75 10.94 -10.75 -1.19
CA THR A 75 12.29 -10.22 -1.42
C THR A 75 12.49 -10.05 -2.91
N GLN A 76 12.39 -8.81 -3.38
CA GLN A 76 12.89 -8.40 -4.68
C GLN A 76 14.35 -8.86 -4.70
N ARG A 77 14.64 -9.91 -5.48
CA ARG A 77 16.01 -10.39 -5.69
C ARG A 77 16.84 -9.16 -6.07
N PRO A 78 17.98 -8.89 -5.42
CA PRO A 78 18.88 -7.86 -5.92
C PRO A 78 19.23 -8.25 -7.36
N HIS A 79 18.89 -7.39 -8.31
CA HIS A 79 19.36 -7.50 -9.68
C HIS A 79 20.90 -7.49 -9.60
N ARG A 80 21.50 -8.67 -9.79
CA ARG A 80 22.94 -8.88 -9.85
C ARG A 80 23.43 -8.62 -11.27
#